data_AF-A0A7V3EMQ5-F1
#
_entry.id   AF-A0A7V3EMQ5-F1
#
_cell.length_a   1.000
_cell.length_b   1.000
_cell.length_c   1.000
_cell.angle_alpha   90.00
_cell.angle_beta   90.00
_cell.angle_gamma   90.00
#
_symmetry.space_group_name_H-M   'P 1'
#
loop_
_entity.id
_entity.type
_entity.pdbx_description
1 polymer ?
#
loop_
_entity_poly.entity_id
_entity_poly.type
_entity_poly.pdbx_seq_one_letter_code
_entity_poly.pdbx_strand_id
1 'polypeptide(L)'
;MIDRAALTNAIQQMQPLPASVTRLARIVASESSSLEEIQEVIQFDPILTGRLLRSANSAYSGSRRPIATVKDAVLRMGTGTVLALAVGSHVRETMMEACPGFGLAEGVLWRHGVAAALTVELLQTHSHLAIPPESLTASLLHDVGKLVLSRVLPPALMRRIRQVQEDER
;
A
#
# COMPACT_ATOMS: atom_id res chain seq x y z
N MET A 1 -30.34 4.29 0.51
CA MET A 1 -29.72 3.22 1.31
C MET A 1 -28.56 2.65 0.50
N ILE A 2 -27.41 2.35 1.12
CA ILE A 2 -26.30 1.70 0.40
C ILE A 2 -26.71 0.26 0.11
N ASP A 3 -26.65 -0.15 -1.15
CA ASP A 3 -26.91 -1.53 -1.54
C ASP A 3 -25.75 -2.42 -1.09
N ARG A 4 -26.01 -3.23 -0.06
CA ARG A 4 -25.02 -4.16 0.51
C ARG A 4 -24.61 -5.24 -0.48
N ALA A 5 -25.53 -5.74 -1.30
CA ALA A 5 -25.22 -6.79 -2.28
C ALA A 5 -24.32 -6.24 -3.39
N ALA A 6 -24.63 -5.03 -3.87
CA ALA A 6 -23.76 -4.33 -4.83
C ALA A 6 -22.36 -4.05 -4.24
N LEU A 7 -22.29 -3.67 -2.95
CA LEU A 7 -21.01 -3.44 -2.27
C LEU A 7 -20.18 -4.73 -2.19
N THR A 8 -20.77 -5.83 -1.73
CA THR A 8 -20.06 -7.12 -1.66
C THR A 8 -19.60 -7.59 -3.03
N ASN A 9 -20.44 -7.44 -4.06
CA ASN A 9 -20.06 -7.81 -5.43
C ASN A 9 -18.86 -6.98 -5.91
N ALA A 10 -18.90 -5.65 -5.72
CA ALA A 10 -17.80 -4.78 -6.13
C ALA A 10 -16.47 -5.11 -5.42
N ILE A 11 -16.51 -5.50 -4.14
CA ILE A 11 -15.32 -5.97 -3.40
C ILE A 11 -14.78 -7.27 -4.02
N GLN A 12 -15.65 -8.21 -4.40
CA GLN A 12 -15.25 -9.47 -5.02
C GLN A 12 -14.65 -9.31 -6.42
N GLN A 13 -14.98 -8.22 -7.13
CA GLN A 13 -14.40 -7.88 -8.43
C GLN A 13 -13.03 -7.19 -8.33
N MET A 14 -12.55 -6.87 -7.13
CA MET A 14 -11.20 -6.34 -6.97
C MET A 14 -10.18 -7.43 -7.25
N GLN A 15 -9.07 -7.06 -7.90
CA GLN A 15 -7.98 -7.99 -8.12
C GLN A 15 -7.42 -8.45 -6.77
N PRO A 16 -7.41 -9.77 -6.50
CA PRO A 16 -6.84 -10.28 -5.26
C PRO A 16 -5.33 -10.09 -5.26
N LEU A 17 -4.76 -9.87 -4.06
CA LEU A 17 -3.31 -9.90 -3.89
C LEU A 17 -2.80 -11.33 -4.16
N PRO A 18 -1.61 -11.48 -4.76
CA PRO A 18 -1.01 -12.80 -4.90
C PRO A 18 -0.73 -13.45 -3.54
N ALA A 19 -0.72 -14.78 -3.53
CA ALA A 19 -0.47 -15.56 -2.32
C ALA A 19 0.87 -15.21 -1.65
N SER A 20 1.91 -14.84 -2.41
CA SER A 20 3.20 -14.37 -1.89
C SER A 20 3.03 -13.12 -1.03
N VAL A 21 2.30 -12.11 -1.52
CA VAL A 21 2.04 -10.85 -0.80
C VAL A 21 1.18 -11.08 0.44
N THR A 22 0.14 -11.92 0.34
CA THR A 22 -0.71 -12.25 1.50
C THR A 22 0.04 -13.07 2.55
N ARG A 23 0.99 -13.93 2.15
CA ARG A 23 1.88 -14.64 3.06
C ARG A 23 2.86 -13.67 3.73
N LEU A 24 3.46 -12.76 2.97
CA LEU A 24 4.32 -11.71 3.49
C LEU A 24 3.62 -10.83 4.53
N ALA A 25 2.38 -10.39 4.24
CA ALA A 25 1.57 -9.60 5.17
C ALA A 25 1.36 -10.31 6.51
N ARG A 26 1.08 -11.63 6.48
CA ARG A 26 0.90 -12.46 7.68
C ARG A 26 2.19 -12.60 8.48
N ILE A 27 3.33 -12.78 7.80
CA ILE A 27 4.63 -12.87 8.45
C ILE A 27 4.97 -11.53 9.12
N VAL A 28 4.86 -10.41 8.40
CA VAL A 28 5.22 -9.08 8.93
C VAL A 28 4.34 -8.66 10.12
N ALA A 29 3.08 -9.07 10.15
CA ALA A 29 2.18 -8.81 11.27
C ALA A 29 2.40 -9.76 12.49
N SER A 30 3.26 -10.78 12.36
CA SER A 30 3.57 -11.71 13.45
C SER A 30 4.70 -11.17 14.33
N GLU A 31 4.47 -11.17 15.65
CA GLU A 31 5.46 -10.78 16.67
C GLU A 31 6.71 -11.68 16.69
N SER A 32 6.63 -12.88 16.09
CA SER A 32 7.71 -13.88 16.07
C SER A 32 8.31 -14.13 14.69
N SER A 33 8.13 -13.20 13.75
CA SER A 33 8.60 -13.39 12.37
C SER A 33 10.12 -13.33 12.25
N SER A 34 10.67 -14.23 11.43
CA SER A 34 12.09 -14.26 11.09
C SER A 34 12.38 -13.58 9.75
N LEU A 35 13.60 -13.07 9.61
CA LEU A 35 14.09 -12.50 8.35
C LEU A 35 14.14 -13.56 7.24
N GLU A 36 14.44 -14.79 7.62
CA GLU A 36 14.49 -15.96 6.75
C GLU A 36 13.13 -16.26 6.11
N GLU A 37 12.04 -16.18 6.87
CA GLU A 37 10.68 -16.37 6.34
C GLU A 37 10.31 -15.29 5.31
N ILE A 38 10.68 -14.04 5.58
CA ILE A 38 10.45 -12.92 4.65
C ILE A 38 11.27 -13.13 3.37
N GLN A 39 12.54 -13.51 3.51
CA GLN A 39 13.41 -13.80 2.38
C GLN A 39 12.84 -14.93 1.53
N GLU A 40 12.37 -16.02 2.15
CA GLU A 40 11.80 -17.17 1.46
C GLU A 40 10.61 -16.76 0.59
N VAL A 41 9.72 -15.91 1.11
CA VAL A 41 8.56 -15.44 0.34
C VAL A 41 8.97 -14.58 -0.85
N ILE A 42 9.97 -13.72 -0.70
CA ILE A 42 10.34 -12.74 -1.73
C ILE A 42 11.23 -13.37 -2.81
N GLN A 43 12.19 -14.20 -2.43
CA GLN A 43 13.20 -14.73 -3.36
C GLN A 43 12.62 -15.63 -4.45
N PHE A 44 11.46 -16.25 -4.21
CA PHE A 44 10.75 -17.07 -5.19
C PHE A 44 9.78 -16.26 -6.08
N ASP A 45 9.70 -14.95 -5.89
CA ASP A 45 8.94 -14.03 -6.74
C ASP A 45 9.94 -13.08 -7.45
N PRO A 46 10.33 -13.37 -8.70
CA PRO A 46 11.32 -12.58 -9.43
C PRO A 46 10.90 -11.12 -9.66
N ILE A 47 9.60 -10.87 -9.80
CA ILE A 47 9.05 -9.52 -10.02
C ILE A 47 9.20 -8.72 -8.72
N LEU A 48 8.80 -9.30 -7.59
CA LEU A 48 8.94 -8.67 -6.29
C LEU A 48 10.41 -8.46 -5.92
N THR A 49 11.26 -9.46 -6.15
CA THR A 49 12.71 -9.37 -5.92
C THR A 49 13.33 -8.23 -6.72
N GLY A 50 13.05 -8.14 -8.03
CA GLY A 50 13.58 -7.08 -8.87
C GLY A 50 13.12 -5.69 -8.46
N ARG A 51 11.85 -5.55 -8.03
CA ARG A 51 11.30 -4.29 -7.51
C ARG A 51 11.93 -3.89 -6.17
N LEU A 52 12.10 -4.85 -5.27
CA LEU A 52 12.76 -4.63 -3.98
C LEU A 52 14.20 -4.17 -4.17
N LEU A 53 15.00 -4.90 -4.95
CA LEU A 53 16.40 -4.54 -5.20
C LEU A 53 16.51 -3.18 -5.90
N ARG A 54 15.63 -2.88 -6.86
CA ARG A 54 15.61 -1.55 -7.51
C ARG A 54 15.29 -0.45 -6.50
N SER A 55 14.34 -0.67 -5.60
CA SER A 55 13.98 0.30 -4.57
C SER A 55 15.12 0.49 -3.57
N ALA A 56 15.75 -0.59 -3.10
CA ALA A 56 16.88 -0.56 -2.17
C ALA A 56 18.14 0.12 -2.72
N ASN A 57 18.28 0.16 -4.06
CA ASN A 57 19.37 0.84 -4.75
C ASN A 57 19.00 2.23 -5.29
N SER A 58 17.77 2.70 -5.03
CA SER A 58 17.36 4.03 -5.47
C SER A 58 18.08 5.13 -4.70
N ALA A 59 18.11 6.35 -5.25
CA ALA A 59 18.70 7.51 -4.59
C ALA A 59 18.10 7.75 -3.19
N TYR A 60 16.83 7.38 -2.99
CA TYR A 60 16.14 7.42 -1.71
C TYR A 60 16.84 6.59 -0.63
N SER A 61 17.38 5.42 -0.98
CA SER A 61 18.02 4.52 -0.02
C SER A 61 19.47 4.91 0.32
N GLY A 62 20.07 5.85 -0.41
CA GLY A 62 21.36 6.48 -0.08
C GLY A 62 22.56 5.53 -0.04
N SER A 63 22.51 4.38 -0.72
CA SER A 63 23.56 3.36 -0.58
C SER A 63 24.84 3.72 -1.34
N ARG A 64 26.00 3.63 -0.65
CA ARG A 64 27.33 3.77 -1.27
C ARG A 64 27.80 2.49 -1.99
N ARG A 65 27.18 1.34 -1.68
CA ARG A 65 27.45 0.04 -2.32
C ARG A 65 26.15 -0.59 -2.82
N PRO A 66 26.14 -1.19 -4.01
CA PRO A 66 24.92 -1.80 -4.54
C PRO A 66 24.45 -2.96 -3.66
N ILE A 67 23.16 -2.95 -3.32
CA ILE A 67 22.46 -4.04 -2.64
C ILE A 67 22.15 -5.12 -3.69
N ALA A 68 22.65 -6.34 -3.49
CA ALA A 68 22.50 -7.44 -4.43
C ALA A 68 21.61 -8.58 -3.93
N THR A 69 21.30 -8.62 -2.63
CA THR A 69 20.52 -9.72 -2.02
C THR A 69 19.22 -9.21 -1.39
N VAL A 70 18.21 -10.09 -1.37
CA VAL A 70 16.93 -9.81 -0.69
C VAL A 70 17.17 -9.56 0.80
N LYS A 71 18.05 -10.36 1.43
CA LYS A 71 18.39 -10.22 2.84
C LYS A 71 18.94 -8.83 3.17
N ASP A 72 19.90 -8.35 2.39
CA ASP A 72 20.49 -7.01 2.59
C ASP A 72 19.46 -5.89 2.34
N ALA A 73 18.58 -6.08 1.36
CA ALA A 73 17.50 -5.13 1.09
C ALA A 73 16.52 -5.04 2.27
N VAL A 74 16.10 -6.17 2.83
CA VAL A 74 15.18 -6.20 3.99
C VAL A 74 15.83 -5.60 5.23
N LEU A 75 17.10 -5.94 5.52
CA LEU A 75 17.84 -5.35 6.64
C LEU A 75 17.97 -3.83 6.52
N ARG A 76 18.16 -3.33 5.30
CA ARG A 76 18.34 -1.89 5.05
C ARG A 76 17.03 -1.10 5.11
N MET A 77 15.96 -1.65 4.55
CA MET A 77 14.68 -0.97 4.35
C MET A 77 13.68 -1.21 5.47
N GLY A 78 13.85 -2.30 6.23
CA GLY A 78 12.88 -2.75 7.22
C GLY A 78 11.72 -3.55 6.60
N THR A 79 11.13 -4.41 7.41
CA THR A 79 10.06 -5.35 7.00
C THR A 79 8.77 -4.63 6.59
N GLY A 80 8.43 -3.53 7.25
CA GLY A 80 7.26 -2.70 6.92
C GLY A 80 7.34 -2.08 5.52
N THR A 81 8.50 -1.52 5.16
CA THR A 81 8.75 -0.94 3.82
C THR A 81 8.70 -2.01 2.75
N VAL A 82 9.26 -3.19 3.02
CA VAL A 82 9.23 -4.34 2.10
C VAL A 82 7.78 -4.80 1.86
N LEU A 83 6.96 -4.88 2.91
CA LEU A 83 5.53 -5.19 2.77
C LEU A 83 4.79 -4.12 1.96
N ALA A 84 5.02 -2.84 2.26
CA ALA A 84 4.38 -1.73 1.57
C ALA A 84 4.74 -1.70 0.08
N LEU A 85 5.99 -2.00 -0.27
CA LEU A 85 6.42 -2.17 -1.66
C LEU A 85 5.73 -3.35 -2.33
N ALA A 86 5.67 -4.51 -1.66
CA ALA A 86 5.04 -5.70 -2.21
C ALA A 86 3.56 -5.46 -2.55
N VAL A 87 2.81 -4.91 -1.58
CA VAL A 87 1.40 -4.55 -1.72
C VAL A 87 1.23 -3.44 -2.75
N GLY A 88 1.97 -2.34 -2.61
CA GLY A 88 1.91 -1.19 -3.49
C GLY A 88 2.14 -1.55 -4.96
N SER A 89 3.05 -2.49 -5.22
CA SER A 89 3.36 -2.93 -6.56
C SER A 89 2.22 -3.69 -7.27
N HIS A 90 1.24 -4.19 -6.51
CA HIS A 90 0.04 -4.84 -7.02
C HIS A 90 -1.15 -3.90 -7.08
N VAL A 91 -1.36 -3.06 -6.06
CA VAL A 91 -2.52 -2.16 -6.01
C VAL A 91 -2.33 -0.87 -6.81
N ARG A 92 -1.09 -0.56 -7.22
CA ARG A 92 -0.77 0.69 -7.92
C ARG A 92 -1.65 0.93 -9.13
N GLU A 93 -1.82 -0.07 -9.99
CA GLU A 93 -2.59 0.11 -11.24
C GLU A 93 -4.02 0.55 -10.93
N THR A 94 -4.70 -0.16 -10.02
CA THR A 94 -6.06 0.18 -9.58
C THR A 94 -6.11 1.53 -8.87
N MET A 95 -5.14 1.86 -8.01
CA MET A 95 -5.09 3.13 -7.29
C MET A 95 -4.68 4.33 -8.16
N MET A 96 -4.16 4.06 -9.37
CA MET A 96 -3.87 5.08 -10.36
C MET A 96 -5.13 5.52 -11.11
N GLU A 97 -6.20 4.71 -11.14
CA GLU A 97 -7.48 5.09 -11.74
C GLU A 97 -8.01 6.40 -11.15
N ALA A 98 -8.65 7.22 -11.99
CA ALA A 98 -9.41 8.36 -11.50
C ALA A 98 -10.61 7.88 -10.67
N CYS A 99 -10.97 8.63 -9.61
CA CYS A 99 -12.19 8.42 -8.84
C CYS A 99 -13.06 9.68 -8.91
N PRO A 100 -13.76 9.94 -10.04
CA PRO A 100 -14.51 11.17 -10.25
C PRO A 100 -15.56 11.40 -9.17
N GLY A 101 -16.14 10.34 -8.62
CA GLY A 101 -17.11 10.45 -7.53
C GLY A 101 -16.56 11.18 -6.30
N PHE A 102 -15.27 11.01 -6.00
CA PHE A 102 -14.57 11.69 -4.90
C PHE A 102 -13.76 12.92 -5.37
N GLY A 103 -13.98 13.38 -6.61
CA GLY A 103 -13.22 14.50 -7.19
C GLY A 103 -11.72 14.20 -7.38
N LEU A 104 -11.32 12.93 -7.38
CA LEU A 104 -9.92 12.54 -7.49
C LEU A 104 -9.56 12.29 -8.96
N ALA A 105 -8.62 13.07 -9.48
CA ALA A 105 -8.01 12.82 -10.78
C ALA A 105 -7.10 11.58 -10.75
N GLU A 106 -6.68 11.14 -11.93
CA GLU A 106 -5.76 10.01 -12.11
C GLU A 106 -4.50 10.15 -11.24
N GLY A 107 -4.16 9.06 -10.54
CA GLY A 107 -3.01 8.95 -9.66
C GLY A 107 -3.06 9.77 -8.37
N VAL A 108 -4.11 10.58 -8.13
CA VAL A 108 -4.23 11.34 -6.87
C VAL A 108 -4.32 10.40 -5.67
N LEU A 109 -5.14 9.35 -5.78
CA LEU A 109 -5.33 8.36 -4.72
C LEU A 109 -4.03 7.62 -4.40
N TRP A 110 -3.32 7.15 -5.44
CA TRP A 110 -2.00 6.53 -5.28
C TRP A 110 -0.99 7.47 -4.59
N ARG A 111 -0.86 8.72 -5.05
CA ARG A 111 0.08 9.69 -4.45
C ARG A 111 -0.24 9.97 -2.99
N HIS A 112 -1.53 10.08 -2.64
CA HIS A 112 -1.99 10.25 -1.26
C HIS A 112 -1.59 9.06 -0.38
N GLY A 113 -1.84 7.83 -0.82
CA GLY A 113 -1.43 6.62 -0.11
C GLY A 113 0.09 6.54 0.09
N VAL A 114 0.87 6.83 -0.95
CA VAL A 114 2.34 6.85 -0.86
C VAL A 114 2.82 7.94 0.11
N ALA A 115 2.25 9.14 0.05
CA ALA A 115 2.60 10.22 0.98
C ALA A 115 2.28 9.85 2.43
N ALA A 116 1.13 9.20 2.66
CA ALA A 116 0.75 8.70 3.99
C ALA A 116 1.74 7.62 4.48
N ALA A 117 2.13 6.68 3.62
CA ALA A 117 3.13 5.66 3.98
C ALA A 117 4.51 6.26 4.31
N LEU A 118 4.99 7.21 3.50
CA LEU A 118 6.25 7.93 3.77
C LEU A 118 6.18 8.74 5.07
N THR A 119 5.00 9.27 5.43
CA THR A 119 4.80 9.96 6.70
C THR A 119 5.02 9.00 7.87
N VAL A 120 4.51 7.77 7.78
CA VAL A 120 4.76 6.74 8.81
C VAL A 120 6.24 6.39 8.91
N GLU A 121 6.94 6.27 7.79
CA GLU A 121 8.39 6.01 7.75
C GLU A 121 9.20 7.15 8.41
N LEU A 122 8.80 8.40 8.15
CA LEU A 122 9.40 9.57 8.80
C LEU A 122 9.12 9.57 10.31
N LEU A 123 7.89 9.23 10.73
CA LEU A 123 7.54 9.12 12.15
C LEU A 123 8.33 8.01 12.84
N GLN A 124 8.56 6.87 12.19
CA GLN A 124 9.41 5.80 12.73
C GLN A 124 10.85 6.26 12.97
N THR A 125 11.35 7.18 12.14
CA THR A 125 12.72 7.69 12.22
C THR A 125 12.86 8.86 13.21
N HIS A 126 11.82 9.69 13.36
CA HIS A 126 11.90 10.98 14.08
C HIS A 126 11.03 11.06 15.34
N SER A 127 10.32 9.99 15.70
CA SER A 127 9.50 9.93 16.93
C SER A 127 9.93 8.76 17.82
N HIS A 128 9.56 8.83 19.10
CA HIS A 128 9.74 7.73 20.05
C HIS A 128 8.56 6.75 20.07
N LEU A 129 7.66 6.83 19.08
CA LEU A 129 6.48 5.99 19.02
C LEU A 129 6.85 4.60 18.50
N ALA A 130 6.39 3.57 19.21
CA ALA A 130 6.40 2.21 18.69
C ALA A 130 5.34 2.10 17.60
N ILE A 131 5.77 2.11 16.33
CA ILE A 131 4.89 2.02 15.17
C ILE A 131 5.02 0.60 14.58
N PRO A 132 3.93 -0.17 14.53
CA PRO A 132 3.95 -1.52 13.94
C PRO A 132 4.43 -1.50 12.49
N PRO A 133 5.23 -2.49 12.03
CA PRO A 133 5.75 -2.54 10.66
C PRO A 133 4.67 -2.46 9.57
N GLU A 134 3.52 -3.08 9.80
CA GLU A 134 2.37 -3.08 8.90
C GLU A 134 1.71 -1.70 8.74
N SER A 135 2.02 -0.73 9.63
CA SER A 135 1.45 0.62 9.59
C SER A 135 1.76 1.36 8.28
N LEU A 136 2.94 1.14 7.68
CA LEU A 136 3.25 1.71 6.36
C LEU A 136 2.24 1.21 5.31
N THR A 137 1.92 -0.09 5.35
CA THR A 137 0.99 -0.72 4.41
C THR A 137 -0.44 -0.31 4.70
N ALA A 138 -0.83 -0.20 5.97
CA ALA A 138 -2.13 0.32 6.37
C ALA A 138 -2.32 1.75 5.87
N SER A 139 -1.32 2.63 6.04
CA SER A 139 -1.37 4.01 5.54
C SER A 139 -1.37 4.07 4.01
N LEU A 140 -0.65 3.19 3.32
CA LEU A 140 -0.73 3.08 1.86
C LEU A 140 -2.16 2.77 1.38
N LEU A 141 -2.86 1.88 2.08
CA LEU A 141 -4.17 1.36 1.69
C LEU A 141 -5.36 2.06 2.35
N HIS A 142 -5.16 3.00 3.28
CA HIS A 142 -6.25 3.49 4.15
C HIS A 142 -7.47 4.03 3.39
N ASP A 143 -7.25 4.58 2.20
CA ASP A 143 -8.29 5.16 1.34
C ASP A 143 -8.68 4.27 0.14
N VAL A 144 -8.19 3.01 0.08
CA VAL A 144 -8.48 2.08 -1.02
C VAL A 144 -9.99 1.83 -1.22
N GLY A 145 -10.78 1.95 -0.15
CA GLY A 145 -12.24 1.82 -0.19
C GLY A 145 -12.92 2.82 -1.11
N LYS A 146 -12.30 3.97 -1.41
CA LYS A 146 -12.83 4.95 -2.38
C LYS A 146 -12.99 4.36 -3.78
N LEU A 147 -12.14 3.41 -4.18
CA LEU A 147 -12.26 2.70 -5.45
C LEU A 147 -13.56 1.91 -5.55
N VAL A 148 -13.92 1.19 -4.47
CA VAL A 148 -15.15 0.40 -4.39
C VAL A 148 -16.35 1.31 -4.29
N LEU A 149 -16.30 2.29 -3.38
CA LEU A 149 -17.41 3.20 -3.12
C LEU A 149 -17.75 4.03 -4.37
N SER A 150 -16.76 4.46 -5.15
CA SER A 150 -17.01 5.21 -6.39
C SER A 150 -17.77 4.41 -7.45
N ARG A 151 -17.78 3.07 -7.36
CA ARG A 151 -18.49 2.18 -8.30
C ARG A 151 -19.91 1.84 -7.83
N VAL A 152 -20.14 1.86 -6.51
CA VAL A 152 -21.38 1.35 -5.89
C VAL A 152 -22.30 2.47 -5.39
N LEU A 153 -21.75 3.59 -4.96
CA LEU A 153 -22.55 4.63 -4.31
C LEU A 153 -23.48 5.35 -5.31
N PRO A 154 -24.74 5.62 -4.93
CA PRO A 154 -25.68 6.33 -5.79
C PRO A 154 -25.16 7.73 -6.18
N PRO A 155 -25.41 8.21 -7.42
CA PRO A 155 -24.95 9.53 -7.86
C PRO A 155 -25.40 10.69 -6.96
N ALA A 156 -26.58 10.58 -6.33
CA ALA A 156 -27.07 11.58 -5.37
C ALA A 156 -26.21 11.65 -4.10
N LEU A 157 -25.74 10.52 -3.60
CA LEU A 157 -24.86 10.49 -2.43
C LEU A 157 -23.45 10.97 -2.79
N MET A 158 -22.94 10.60 -3.97
CA MET A 158 -21.65 11.09 -4.45
C MET A 158 -21.61 12.61 -4.60
N ARG A 159 -22.70 13.21 -5.11
CA ARG A 159 -22.83 14.68 -5.16
C ARG A 159 -22.77 15.32 -3.77
N ARG A 160 -23.44 14.73 -2.77
CA ARG A 160 -23.39 15.25 -1.39
C ARG A 160 -22.00 15.14 -0.78
N ILE A 161 -21.30 14.01 -1.00
CA ILE A 161 -19.91 13.85 -0.53
C ILE A 161 -19.02 14.93 -1.15
N ARG A 162 -19.15 15.18 -2.46
CA ARG A 162 -18.36 16.22 -3.13
C ARG A 162 -18.65 17.62 -2.56
N GLN A 163 -19.92 17.96 -2.33
CA GLN A 163 -20.30 19.25 -1.75
C GLN A 163 -19.65 19.48 -0.38
N VAL A 164 -19.71 18.48 0.52
CA VAL A 164 -19.07 18.60 1.84
C VAL A 164 -17.55 18.78 1.73
N GLN A 165 -16.91 18.09 0.79
CA GLN A 165 -15.46 18.23 0.56
C GLN A 165 -15.06 19.58 -0.04
N GLU A 166 -15.96 20.23 -0.79
CA GLU A 166 -15.75 21.57 -1.34
C GLU A 166 -16.01 22.64 -0.27
N ASP A 167 -16.97 22.43 0.63
CA ASP A 167 -17.28 23.35 1.74
C ASP A 167 -16.21 23.35 2.85
N GLU A 168 -15.44 22.26 2.99
CA GLU A 168 -14.35 22.13 3.96
C GLU A 168 -12.99 22.67 3.45
N ARG A 169 -12.91 23.13 2.20
CA ARG A 169 -11.69 23.67 1.56
C ARG A 169 -11.62 25.19 1.60
#